data_AF-A0A348B742-F1
#
_entry.id   AF-A0A348B742-F1
#
_cell.length_a   1.000
_cell.length_b   1.000
_cell.length_c   1.000
_cell.angle_alpha   90.00
_cell.angle_beta   90.00
_cell.angle_gamma   90.00
#
_symmetry.space_group_name_H-M   'P 1'
#
loop_
_entity.id
_entity.type
_entity.pdbx_description
1 polymer ?
#
loop_
_entity_poly.entity_id
_entity_poly.type
_entity_poly.pdbx_seq_one_letter_code
_entity_poly.pdbx_strand_id
1 'polypeptide(L)' 'MATEKEIELAIKYFKENISVGELIAVRELMAEGVKEPEKVIEALLQMGIIERGEGCFNLVRDSKRNKQSEKP' A
#
# COMPACT_ATOMS: atom_id res chain seq x y z
N MET A 1 8.70 11.06 11.50
CA MET A 1 7.79 9.96 11.95
C MET A 1 6.62 10.02 11.00
N ALA A 2 6.30 8.91 10.34
CA ALA A 2 5.11 8.82 9.51
C ALA A 2 3.87 9.15 10.35
N THR A 3 3.07 10.10 9.89
CA THR A 3 1.83 10.46 10.59
C THR A 3 0.72 9.46 10.24
N GLU A 4 -0.27 9.32 11.12
CA GLU A 4 -1.40 8.40 10.92
C GLU A 4 -2.12 8.66 9.60
N LYS A 5 -2.27 9.94 9.22
CA LYS A 5 -2.83 10.36 7.91
C LYS A 5 -2.02 9.87 6.70
N GLU A 6 -0.69 9.90 6.79
CA GLU A 6 0.18 9.44 5.70
C GLU A 6 0.08 7.91 5.52
N ILE A 7 -0.06 7.18 6.63
CA ILE A 7 -0.31 5.74 6.60
C ILE A 7 -1.65 5.46 5.94
N GLU A 8 -2.73 6.15 6.33
CA GLU A 8 -4.06 5.96 5.72
C GLU A 8 -4.06 6.23 4.21
N LEU A 9 -3.40 7.30 3.75
CA LEU A 9 -3.25 7.62 2.34
C LEU A 9 -2.52 6.49 1.59
N ALA A 10 -1.40 6.03 2.14
CA ALA A 10 -0.63 4.96 1.50
C ALA A 10 -1.40 3.63 1.47
N ILE A 11 -2.15 3.28 2.52
CA ILE A 11 -3.03 2.10 2.53
C ILE A 11 -4.07 2.22 1.41
N LYS A 12 -4.69 3.40 1.26
CA LYS A 12 -5.68 3.63 0.20
C LYS A 12 -5.04 3.47 -1.18
N TYR A 13 -3.87 4.07 -1.38
CA TYR A 13 -3.10 3.95 -2.62
C TYR A 13 -2.82 2.49 -3.01
N PHE A 14 -2.30 1.66 -2.08
CA PHE A 14 -2.01 0.24 -2.34
C PHE A 14 -3.27 -0.64 -2.47
N LYS A 15 -4.41 -0.21 -1.92
CA LYS A 15 -5.71 -0.87 -2.16
C LYS A 15 -6.21 -0.68 -3.58
N GLU A 16 -5.98 0.51 -4.16
CA GLU A 16 -6.33 0.81 -5.55
C GLU A 16 -5.29 0.23 -6.52
N ASN A 17 -4.02 0.18 -6.10
CA ASN A 17 -2.90 -0.31 -6.89
C ASN A 17 -2.29 -1.57 -6.25
N ILE A 18 -2.78 -2.74 -6.66
CA ILE A 18 -2.45 -4.05 -6.05
C ILE A 18 -0.94 -4.36 -6.12
N SER A 19 -0.27 -3.95 -7.18
CA SER A 19 1.17 -4.17 -7.39
C SER A 19 1.77 -2.92 -8.02
N VAL A 20 2.80 -2.37 -7.37
CA VAL A 20 3.42 -1.11 -7.76
C VAL A 20 4.94 -1.23 -7.67
N GLY A 21 5.66 -0.81 -8.71
CA GLY A 21 7.12 -0.74 -8.68
C GLY A 21 7.62 0.21 -7.59
N GLU A 22 8.74 -0.11 -6.94
CA GLU A 22 9.24 0.65 -5.78
C GLU A 22 9.43 2.15 -6.10
N LEU A 23 9.99 2.45 -7.27
CA LEU A 23 10.20 3.82 -7.73
C LEU A 23 8.88 4.57 -7.97
N ILE A 24 7.87 3.88 -8.49
CA ILE A 24 6.55 4.46 -8.77
C ILE A 24 5.81 4.70 -7.46
N ALA A 25 5.83 3.74 -6.53
CA ALA A 25 5.20 3.87 -5.23
C ALA A 25 5.73 5.10 -4.48
N VAL A 26 7.05 5.28 -4.43
CA VAL A 26 7.68 6.45 -3.80
C VAL A 26 7.23 7.75 -4.44
N ARG A 27 7.18 7.80 -5.78
CA ARG A 27 6.79 9.00 -6.54
C ARG A 27 5.32 9.36 -6.35
N GLU A 28 4.43 8.38 -6.43
CA GLU A 28 2.98 8.58 -6.32
C GLU A 28 2.58 8.94 -4.89
N LEU A 29 3.18 8.29 -3.88
CA LEU A 29 2.95 8.65 -2.47
C LEU A 29 3.40 10.09 -2.17
N MET A 30 4.53 10.53 -2.74
CA MET A 30 4.93 11.94 -2.65
C MET A 30 3.90 12.87 -3.30
N ALA A 31 3.33 12.49 -4.45
CA ALA A 31 2.29 13.28 -5.13
C ALA A 31 0.98 13.35 -4.33
N GLU A 32 0.64 12.30 -3.59
CA GLU A 32 -0.47 12.24 -2.63
C GLU A 32 -0.23 13.07 -1.36
N GLY A 33 0.99 13.60 -1.17
CA GLY A 33 1.36 14.46 -0.05
C GLY A 33 2.05 13.74 1.11
N VAL A 34 2.51 12.50 0.91
CA VAL A 34 3.35 11.78 1.87
C VAL A 34 4.77 12.36 1.83
N LYS A 35 5.26 12.85 2.97
CA LYS A 35 6.58 13.49 3.06
C LYS A 35 7.73 12.49 3.06
N GLU A 36 7.53 11.36 3.73
CA GLU A 36 8.55 10.32 3.91
C GLU A 36 8.01 8.97 3.41
N PRO A 37 7.78 8.79 2.10
CA PRO A 37 7.12 7.59 1.56
C PRO A 37 7.88 6.29 1.91
N GLU A 38 9.21 6.32 1.94
CA GLU A 38 10.02 5.16 2.32
C GLU A 38 9.72 4.68 3.75
N LYS A 39 9.56 5.61 4.71
CA LYS A 39 9.22 5.28 6.10
C LYS A 39 7.80 4.75 6.23
N VAL A 40 6.87 5.31 5.45
CA VAL A 40 5.48 4.84 5.42
C VAL A 40 5.40 3.44 4.82
N ILE A 41 6.11 3.18 3.71
CA ILE A 41 6.22 1.86 3.09
C ILE A 41 6.81 0.85 4.07
N GLU A 42 7.90 1.21 4.77
CA GLU A 42 8.49 0.35 5.80
C GLU A 42 7.51 0.03 6.93
N ALA A 43 6.73 1.01 7.40
CA ALA A 43 5.68 0.79 8.38
C ALA A 43 4.60 -0.16 7.84
N LEU A 44 4.16 0.00 6.59
CA LEU A 44 3.18 -0.89 5.95
C LEU A 44 3.67 -2.32 5.79
N LEU A 45 4.96 -2.49 5.47
CA LEU A 45 5.62 -3.81 5.42
C LEU A 45 5.64 -4.45 6.81
N GLN A 46 6.02 -3.70 7.85
CA GLN A 46 6.02 -4.18 9.23
C GLN A 46 4.61 -4.53 9.73
N MET A 47 3.59 -3.79 9.29
CA MET A 47 2.18 -4.07 9.59
C MET A 47 1.61 -5.25 8.80
N GLY A 48 2.33 -5.78 7.82
CA GLY A 48 1.84 -6.85 6.95
C GLY A 48 0.71 -6.42 6.01
N ILE A 49 0.60 -5.12 5.70
CA ILE A 49 -0.38 -4.60 4.75
C ILE A 49 0.12 -4.76 3.32
N ILE A 50 1.42 -4.58 3.11
CA ILE A 50 2.10 -4.80 1.84
C ILE A 50 3.28 -5.75 2.03
N GLU A 51 3.73 -6.34 0.92
CA GLU A 51 4.89 -7.21 0.82
C GLU A 51 5.87 -6.66 -0.22
N ARG A 52 7.17 -6.85 0.02
CA ARG A 52 8.22 -6.50 -0.95
C ARG A 52 8.51 -7.73 -1.82
N GLY A 53 8.33 -7.58 -3.14
CA GLY A 53 8.78 -8.52 -4.16
C GLY A 53 10.09 -8.07 -4.82
N GLU A 54 10.42 -8.62 -5.99
CA GLU A 54 11.55 -8.14 -6.80
C GLU A 54 11.21 -6.80 -7.46
N GLY A 55 11.64 -5.69 -6.87
CA GLY A 55 11.47 -4.35 -7.43
C GLY A 55 10.06 -3.76 -7.32
N CYS A 56 9.16 -4.42 -6.59
CA CYS A 56 7.76 -4.04 -6.45
C CYS A 56 7.24 -4.22 -5.01
N PHE A 57 6.24 -3.43 -4.66
CA PHE A 57 5.40 -3.62 -3.49
C PHE A 57 4.04 -4.16 -3.91
N ASN A 58 3.61 -5.22 -3.23
CA ASN A 58 2.30 -5.83 -3.43
C ASN A 58 1.44 -5.67 -2.20
N LEU A 59 0.14 -5.41 -2.39
CA LEU A 59 -0.82 -5.47 -1.30
C LEU A 59 -1.00 -6.92 -0.82
N VAL A 60 -0.83 -7.13 0.48
CA VAL A 60 -1.18 -8.40 1.12
C VAL A 60 -2.70 -8.55 1.04
N ARG A 61 -3.15 -9.48 0.20
CA ARG A 61 -4.57 -9.85 0.18
C ARG A 61 -4.82 -10.69 1.42
N ASP A 62 -5.36 -10.04 2.45
CA ASP A 62 -6.05 -10.78 3.51
C ASP A 62 -7.18 -11.56 2.83
N SER A 63 -6.99 -12.87 2.71
CA SER A 63 -7.88 -13.76 1.98
C SER A 63 -9.22 -13.98 2.71
N LYS A 64 -9.57 -13.12 3.68
CA LYS A 64 -10.86 -13.12 4.38
C LYS A 64 -11.60 -11.80 4.20
N ARG A 65 -11.90 -11.42 2.96
CA ARG A 65 -13.07 -10.58 2.69
C ARG A 65 -13.88 -11.08 1.49
N ASN A 66 -14.68 -12.09 1.82
CA ASN A 66 -16.00 -12.42 1.30
C ASN A 66 -16.23 -12.36 -0.22
N LYS A 67 -16.55 -13.53 -0.77
CA LYS A 67 -17.39 -13.69 -1.95
C LYS A 67 -18.67 -12.85 -1.81
N GLN A 68 -18.69 -11.67 -2.41
CA GLN A 68 -19.89 -10.98 -2.87
C GLN A 68 -19.49 -10.46 -4.25
N SER A 69 -19.62 -11.24 -5.32
CA SER A 69 -20.83 -11.22 -6.12
C SER A 69 -20.90 -12.46 -7.02
N GLU A 70 -21.42 -13.57 -6.51
CA GLU A 70 -22.15 -14.50 -7.38
C GLU A 70 -23.58 -13.98 -7.41
N LYS A 71 -23.92 -13.32 -8.52
CA LYS A 71 -25.25 -12.78 -8.79
C LYS A 71 -26.15 -13.96 -9.18
N PRO A 72 -27.29 -14.21 -8.51
CA PRO A 72 -28.32 -15.09 -9.04
C PRO A 72 -29.01 -14.45 -10.26
#